data_AF-A0A497E3U4-F1
#
_entry.id   AF-A0A497E3U4-F1
#
_cell.length_a   1.000
_cell.length_b   1.000
_cell.length_c   1.000
_cell.angle_alpha   90.00
_cell.angle_beta   90.00
_cell.angle_gamma   90.00
#
_symmetry.space_group_name_H-M   'P 1'
#
loop_
_entity.id
_entity.type
_entity.pdbx_description
1 polymer ?
#
loop_
_entity_poly.entity_id
_entity_poly.type
_entity_poly.pdbx_seq_one_letter_code
_entity_poly.pdbx_strand_id
1 'polypeptide(L)'
;MPSLKELSRKKELLSGGHRLCPGCGASIIVRQVLLATEDPVVISCATGCLEVATTIYPFTAWRVPWIHCAFENAASTISGVEAAYRSLKKQGRIDKRIKFIAFGGDGGTYDIGIQALSGAIERGHDFLYICYDNQAYMNCLSTSSLIMTKYGLKRITEVKEGDEIYAFDQKTHQLVLKKCTGVFDNGIKDVYELTTLHHSIKATANHPFLVLKRNGRGRENNLVWKTLSELKPGDQVVVLKNSKHFEMEEIRSIK
;
A
#
# COMPACT_ATOMS: atom_id res chain seq x y z
N MET A 1 -6.29 -9.93 -29.01
CA MET A 1 -5.97 -10.10 -27.58
C MET A 1 -5.78 -11.57 -27.32
N PRO A 2 -4.73 -11.98 -26.57
CA PRO A 2 -4.54 -13.38 -26.23
C PRO A 2 -5.72 -13.89 -25.38
N SER A 3 -6.08 -15.15 -25.57
CA SER A 3 -7.09 -15.84 -24.78
C SER A 3 -6.54 -16.25 -23.41
N LEU A 4 -7.42 -16.45 -22.42
CA LEU A 4 -7.03 -16.96 -21.10
C LEU A 4 -6.30 -18.31 -21.20
N LYS A 5 -6.68 -19.16 -22.16
CA LYS A 5 -6.04 -20.46 -22.43
C LYS A 5 -4.59 -20.31 -22.92
N GLU A 6 -4.29 -19.24 -23.63
CA GLU A 6 -2.93 -18.94 -24.07
C GLU A 6 -2.11 -18.36 -22.91
N LEU A 7 -2.67 -17.40 -22.17
CA LEU A 7 -2.01 -16.79 -21.02
C LEU A 7 -1.70 -17.81 -19.92
N SER A 8 -2.57 -18.80 -19.69
CA SER A 8 -2.37 -19.85 -18.68
C SER A 8 -1.18 -20.77 -18.97
N ARG A 9 -0.64 -20.75 -20.19
CA ARG A 9 0.55 -21.53 -20.57
C ARG A 9 1.85 -20.81 -20.21
N LYS A 10 1.80 -19.51 -19.90
CA LYS A 10 2.99 -18.74 -19.51
C LYS A 10 3.46 -19.17 -18.12
N LYS A 11 4.78 -19.12 -17.93
CA LYS A 11 5.38 -19.34 -16.62
C LYS A 11 5.00 -18.20 -15.69
N GLU A 12 4.55 -18.53 -14.48
CA GLU A 12 4.33 -17.52 -13.44
C GLU A 12 5.67 -16.94 -13.00
N LEU A 13 5.79 -15.61 -13.07
CA LEU A 13 6.99 -14.86 -12.67
C LEU A 13 6.95 -14.40 -11.21
N LEU A 14 5.76 -14.40 -10.59
CA LEU A 14 5.56 -14.30 -9.15
C LEU A 14 5.12 -15.68 -8.64
N SER A 15 5.97 -16.36 -7.89
CA SER A 15 5.72 -17.68 -7.32
C SER A 15 4.62 -17.63 -6.25
N GLY A 16 3.93 -18.75 -6.06
CA GLY A 16 3.22 -19.00 -4.79
C GLY A 16 4.20 -19.10 -3.61
N GLY A 17 3.69 -19.04 -2.38
CA GLY A 17 4.51 -19.10 -1.16
C GLY A 17 4.91 -17.75 -0.55
N HIS A 18 4.32 -16.65 -1.03
CA HIS A 18 4.41 -15.33 -0.40
C HIS A 18 3.35 -15.15 0.70
N ARG A 19 3.57 -14.24 1.65
CA ARG A 19 2.68 -13.98 2.81
C ARG A 19 1.62 -12.90 2.56
N LEU A 20 1.27 -12.66 1.29
CA LEU A 20 0.16 -11.78 0.96
C LEU A 20 -1.15 -12.41 1.45
N CYS A 21 -2.06 -11.59 1.96
CA CYS A 21 -3.39 -12.01 2.41
C CYS A 21 -4.09 -12.88 1.35
N PRO A 22 -4.86 -13.92 1.72
CA PRO A 22 -5.70 -14.64 0.79
C PRO A 22 -6.62 -13.68 0.02
N GLY A 23 -6.53 -13.72 -1.31
CA GLY A 23 -7.27 -12.79 -2.18
C GLY A 23 -6.70 -11.37 -2.27
N CYS A 24 -5.45 -11.14 -1.83
CA CYS A 24 -4.82 -9.83 -1.92
C CYS A 24 -4.74 -9.32 -3.38
N GLY A 25 -5.35 -8.16 -3.64
CA GLY A 25 -5.38 -7.54 -4.95
C GLY A 25 -3.99 -7.21 -5.53
N ALA A 26 -3.00 -6.88 -4.69
CA ALA A 26 -1.64 -6.60 -5.14
C ALA A 26 -1.02 -7.80 -5.87
N SER A 27 -1.20 -9.02 -5.36
CA SER A 27 -0.71 -10.23 -6.02
C SER A 27 -1.36 -10.46 -7.39
N ILE A 28 -2.66 -10.18 -7.51
CA ILE A 28 -3.43 -10.35 -8.74
C ILE A 28 -2.94 -9.34 -9.79
N ILE A 29 -2.81 -8.07 -9.40
CA ILE A 29 -2.29 -7.00 -10.27
C ILE A 29 -0.91 -7.37 -10.80
N VAL A 30 0.02 -7.75 -9.92
CA VAL A 30 1.38 -8.14 -10.31
C VAL A 30 1.36 -9.31 -11.28
N ARG A 31 0.58 -10.37 -10.99
CA ARG A 31 0.46 -11.53 -11.89
C ARG A 31 -0.06 -11.13 -13.27
N GLN A 32 -1.10 -10.29 -13.35
CA GLN A 32 -1.64 -9.83 -14.63
C GLN A 32 -0.63 -8.98 -15.42
N VAL A 33 0.09 -8.09 -14.74
CA VAL A 33 1.15 -7.27 -15.35
C VAL A 33 2.26 -8.14 -15.93
N LEU A 34 2.72 -9.14 -15.17
CA LEU A 34 3.80 -10.03 -15.61
C LEU A 34 3.37 -10.99 -16.73
N LEU A 35 2.09 -11.34 -16.81
CA LEU A 35 1.54 -12.09 -17.95
C LEU A 35 1.53 -11.28 -19.25
N ALA A 36 1.56 -9.95 -19.18
CA ALA A 36 1.47 -9.08 -20.35
C ALA A 36 2.80 -8.95 -21.12
N THR A 37 3.94 -9.26 -20.50
CA THR A 37 5.26 -9.17 -21.16
C THR A 37 5.70 -10.51 -21.74
N GLU A 38 6.42 -10.46 -22.86
CA GLU A 38 7.22 -11.58 -23.41
C GLU A 38 8.72 -11.35 -23.18
N ASP A 39 9.12 -10.10 -22.93
CA ASP A 39 10.51 -9.73 -22.68
C ASP A 39 10.91 -10.08 -21.23
N PRO A 40 12.18 -10.45 -20.98
CA PRO A 40 12.75 -10.48 -19.63
C PRO A 40 12.51 -9.15 -18.90
N VAL A 41 12.16 -9.23 -17.62
CA VAL A 41 11.81 -8.07 -16.82
C VAL A 41 12.68 -7.98 -15.56
N VAL A 42 13.04 -6.76 -15.19
CA VAL A 42 13.66 -6.44 -13.89
C VAL A 42 12.68 -5.60 -13.09
N ILE A 43 12.54 -5.93 -11.81
CA ILE A 43 11.50 -5.36 -10.96
C ILE A 43 12.13 -4.62 -9.79
N SER A 44 11.54 -3.48 -9.43
CA SER A 44 11.75 -2.84 -8.14
C SER A 44 10.44 -2.65 -7.40
N CYS A 45 10.48 -2.67 -6.07
CA CYS A 45 9.34 -2.35 -5.24
C CYS A 45 9.71 -1.30 -4.20
N ALA A 46 8.80 -0.35 -3.97
CA ALA A 46 8.82 0.46 -2.77
C ALA A 46 8.48 -0.43 -1.56
N THR A 47 9.09 -0.14 -0.41
CA THR A 47 8.73 -0.78 0.87
C THR A 47 7.23 -0.68 1.09
N GLY A 48 6.58 -1.79 1.44
CA GLY A 48 5.13 -1.85 1.61
C GLY A 48 4.63 -3.28 1.53
N CYS A 49 3.31 -3.47 1.57
CA CYS A 49 2.73 -4.82 1.64
C CYS A 49 3.22 -5.75 0.54
N LEU A 50 3.36 -5.27 -0.71
CA LEU A 50 3.84 -6.12 -1.80
C LEU A 50 5.28 -6.57 -1.58
N GLU A 51 6.17 -5.67 -1.19
CA GLU A 51 7.57 -5.98 -0.92
C GLU A 51 7.68 -6.93 0.28
N VAL A 52 7.28 -6.48 1.47
CA VAL A 52 7.43 -7.21 2.73
C VAL A 52 6.85 -8.62 2.65
N ALA A 53 5.70 -8.79 1.98
CA ALA A 53 5.05 -10.09 1.90
C ALA A 53 5.67 -11.03 0.84
N THR A 54 6.40 -10.51 -0.15
CA THR A 54 6.99 -11.30 -1.25
C THR A 54 8.50 -11.53 -1.11
N THR A 55 9.20 -10.83 -0.21
CA THR A 55 10.67 -10.86 -0.09
C THR A 55 11.17 -11.02 1.35
N ILE A 56 10.51 -11.88 2.13
CA ILE A 56 10.94 -12.17 3.51
C ILE A 56 12.22 -12.99 3.49
N TYR A 57 13.30 -12.43 4.03
CA TYR A 57 14.59 -13.12 4.15
C TYR A 57 14.45 -14.52 4.78
N PRO A 58 15.14 -15.55 4.25
CA PRO A 58 16.04 -15.55 3.09
C PRO A 58 15.34 -15.81 1.73
N PHE A 59 14.02 -15.72 1.67
CA PHE A 59 13.22 -16.14 0.52
C PHE A 59 12.76 -14.96 -0.34
N THR A 60 12.51 -15.27 -1.62
CA THR A 60 11.85 -14.36 -2.56
C THR A 60 10.82 -15.13 -3.37
N ALA A 61 9.64 -14.53 -3.55
CA ALA A 61 8.62 -15.05 -4.45
C ALA A 61 8.85 -14.61 -5.91
N TRP A 62 9.80 -13.71 -6.16
CA TRP A 62 10.09 -13.22 -7.51
C TRP A 62 11.01 -14.21 -8.25
N ARG A 63 10.55 -14.70 -9.40
CA ARG A 63 11.32 -15.60 -10.29
C ARG A 63 12.06 -14.84 -11.39
N VAL A 64 12.20 -13.54 -11.19
CA VAL A 64 12.87 -12.58 -12.07
C VAL A 64 13.81 -11.73 -11.22
N PRO A 65 14.82 -11.09 -11.83
CA PRO A 65 15.66 -10.15 -11.11
C PRO A 65 14.81 -9.08 -10.44
N TRP A 66 15.01 -8.94 -9.13
CA TRP A 66 14.26 -8.05 -8.27
C TRP A 66 15.22 -7.27 -7.40
N ILE A 67 14.97 -5.97 -7.21
CA ILE A 67 15.80 -5.08 -6.41
C ILE A 67 14.94 -4.17 -5.53
N HIS A 68 15.31 -4.09 -4.26
CA HIS A 68 14.75 -3.14 -3.31
C HIS A 68 15.87 -2.27 -2.74
N CYS A 69 15.50 -1.05 -2.38
CA CYS A 69 16.40 -0.10 -1.76
C CYS A 69 15.73 0.52 -0.53
N ALA A 70 14.72 1.36 -0.73
CA ALA A 70 13.97 1.99 0.37
C ALA A 70 12.52 2.26 -0.03
N PHE A 71 11.78 2.91 0.88
CA PHE A 71 10.37 3.18 0.68
C PHE A 71 10.13 4.27 -0.38
N GLU A 72 10.94 5.31 -0.32
CA GLU A 72 10.78 6.55 -1.06
C GLU A 72 11.38 6.55 -2.47
N ASN A 73 12.13 5.51 -2.85
CA ASN A 73 13.06 5.61 -3.98
C ASN A 73 12.94 4.53 -5.05
N ALA A 74 11.90 3.69 -5.06
CA ALA A 74 11.75 2.60 -6.04
C ALA A 74 11.87 3.06 -7.52
N ALA A 75 11.32 4.24 -7.85
CA ALA A 75 11.45 4.82 -9.19
C ALA A 75 12.89 5.21 -9.53
N SER A 76 13.63 5.81 -8.58
CA SER A 76 15.05 6.13 -8.75
C SER A 76 15.91 4.88 -8.83
N THR A 77 15.60 3.85 -8.02
CA THR A 77 16.28 2.55 -8.05
C THR A 77 16.14 1.91 -9.42
N ILE A 78 14.91 1.78 -9.95
CA ILE A 78 14.73 1.16 -11.27
C ILE A 78 15.31 2.00 -12.40
N SER A 79 15.29 3.33 -12.29
CA SER A 79 15.92 4.24 -13.26
C SER A 79 17.44 4.02 -13.33
N GLY A 80 18.10 3.80 -12.20
CA GLY A 80 19.53 3.46 -12.17
C GLY A 80 19.84 2.13 -12.88
N VAL A 81 18.97 1.13 -12.70
CA VAL A 81 19.09 -0.16 -13.38
C VAL A 81 18.88 -0.01 -14.90
N GLU A 82 17.89 0.76 -15.32
CA GLU A 82 17.63 1.06 -16.73
C GLU A 82 18.81 1.80 -17.39
N ALA A 83 19.37 2.79 -16.71
CA ALA A 83 20.54 3.52 -17.19
C ALA A 83 21.77 2.60 -17.32
N ALA A 84 21.99 1.71 -16.34
CA ALA A 84 23.04 0.70 -16.41
C ALA A 84 22.83 -0.25 -17.59
N TYR A 85 21.61 -0.72 -17.82
CA TYR A 85 21.25 -1.54 -18.98
C TYR A 85 21.55 -0.84 -20.31
N ARG A 86 21.16 0.44 -20.47
CA ARG A 86 21.47 1.22 -21.67
C ARG A 86 22.97 1.32 -21.93
N SER A 87 23.76 1.57 -20.90
CA SER A 87 25.22 1.62 -21.00
C SER A 87 25.80 0.27 -21.45
N LEU A 88 25.39 -0.82 -20.79
CA LEU A 88 25.86 -2.17 -21.11
C LEU A 88 25.42 -2.63 -22.51
N LYS A 89 24.23 -2.24 -22.96
CA LYS A 89 23.75 -2.50 -24.33
C LYS A 89 24.57 -1.75 -25.37
N LYS A 90 24.89 -0.47 -25.14
CA LYS A 90 25.76 0.33 -26.02
C LYS A 90 27.19 -0.25 -26.12
N GLN A 91 27.67 -0.88 -25.05
CA GLN A 91 28.95 -1.58 -25.01
C GLN A 91 28.91 -2.99 -25.66
N GLY A 92 27.75 -3.44 -26.16
CA GLY A 92 27.61 -4.79 -26.72
C GLY A 92 27.66 -5.92 -25.69
N ARG A 93 27.53 -5.60 -24.38
CA ARG A 93 27.59 -6.59 -23.29
C ARG A 93 26.24 -7.24 -22.99
N ILE A 94 25.15 -6.65 -23.47
CA ILE A 94 23.80 -7.20 -23.39
C ILE A 94 23.15 -7.05 -24.77
N ASP A 95 22.70 -8.17 -25.34
CA ASP A 95 22.03 -8.26 -26.64
C ASP A 95 20.49 -8.30 -26.51
N LYS A 96 19.98 -8.77 -25.37
CA LYS A 96 18.53 -8.91 -25.11
C LYS A 96 17.82 -7.58 -24.89
N ARG A 97 16.56 -7.51 -25.31
CA ARG A 97 15.62 -6.47 -24.87
C ARG A 97 15.14 -6.81 -23.46
N ILE A 98 15.26 -5.87 -22.53
CA ILE A 98 14.83 -6.04 -21.13
C ILE A 98 13.82 -4.94 -20.81
N LYS A 99 12.80 -5.28 -20.04
CA LYS A 99 11.79 -4.36 -19.52
C LYS A 99 12.03 -4.06 -18.04
N PHE A 100 11.65 -2.87 -17.61
CA PHE A 100 11.85 -2.39 -16.25
C PHE A 100 10.51 -1.99 -15.65
N ILE A 101 10.21 -2.49 -14.46
CA ILE A 101 8.96 -2.19 -13.76
C ILE A 101 9.24 -1.80 -12.31
N ALA A 102 8.62 -0.73 -11.84
CA ALA A 102 8.58 -0.37 -10.42
C ALA A 102 7.14 -0.49 -9.89
N PHE A 103 6.98 -1.11 -8.72
CA PHE A 103 5.71 -1.16 -7.99
C PHE A 103 5.77 -0.31 -6.73
N GLY A 104 4.72 0.48 -6.48
CA GLY A 104 4.53 1.23 -5.24
C GLY A 104 3.09 1.11 -4.75
N GLY A 105 2.89 1.11 -3.43
CA GLY A 105 1.56 1.36 -2.86
C GLY A 105 1.21 2.84 -2.96
N ASP A 106 0.00 3.23 -2.55
CA ASP A 106 -0.43 4.64 -2.53
C ASP A 106 0.53 5.53 -1.74
N GLY A 107 0.95 5.14 -0.53
CA GLY A 107 1.95 5.89 0.24
C GLY A 107 3.33 6.01 -0.43
N GLY A 108 3.77 4.94 -1.12
CA GLY A 108 5.04 4.94 -1.86
C GLY A 108 4.97 5.65 -3.22
N THR A 109 3.79 6.12 -3.62
CA THR A 109 3.56 6.78 -4.92
C THR A 109 3.13 8.23 -4.73
N TYR A 110 2.04 8.46 -4.01
CA TYR A 110 1.39 9.77 -3.87
C TYR A 110 2.01 10.63 -2.78
N ASP A 111 2.75 10.02 -1.85
CA ASP A 111 3.34 10.69 -0.70
C ASP A 111 4.87 10.62 -0.78
N ILE A 112 5.55 9.81 0.05
CA ILE A 112 7.00 9.87 0.20
C ILE A 112 7.79 9.57 -1.08
N GLY A 113 7.24 8.75 -1.99
CA GLY A 113 7.92 8.36 -3.23
C GLY A 113 7.68 9.26 -4.44
N ILE A 114 6.80 10.28 -4.33
CA ILE A 114 6.42 11.11 -5.48
C ILE A 114 7.60 11.87 -6.06
N GLN A 115 8.53 12.33 -5.22
CA GLN A 115 9.71 13.08 -5.65
C GLN A 115 10.63 12.21 -6.52
N ALA A 116 10.88 10.97 -6.11
CA ALA A 116 11.70 10.03 -6.87
C ALA A 116 11.04 9.66 -8.21
N LEU A 117 9.71 9.45 -8.20
CA LEU A 117 8.94 9.16 -9.40
C LEU A 117 8.96 10.34 -10.38
N SER A 118 8.65 11.54 -9.90
CA SER A 118 8.66 12.77 -10.71
C SER A 118 10.04 12.99 -11.35
N GLY A 119 11.11 12.84 -10.57
CA GLY A 119 12.47 13.00 -11.11
C GLY A 119 12.85 11.94 -12.14
N ALA A 120 12.39 10.70 -11.97
CA ALA A 120 12.62 9.63 -12.95
C ALA A 120 11.89 9.87 -14.28
N ILE A 121 10.66 10.37 -14.23
CA ILE A 121 9.87 10.72 -15.41
C ILE A 121 10.49 11.94 -16.13
N GLU A 122 10.87 12.98 -15.39
CA GLU A 122 11.52 14.17 -15.95
C GLU A 122 12.79 13.84 -16.74
N ARG A 123 13.57 12.84 -16.28
CA ARG A 123 14.77 12.36 -16.99
C ARG A 123 14.48 11.46 -18.19
N GLY A 124 13.22 11.10 -18.45
CA GLY A 124 12.82 10.28 -19.59
C GLY A 124 13.34 8.84 -19.55
N HIS A 125 13.41 8.23 -18.36
CA HIS A 125 13.76 6.81 -18.24
C HIS A 125 12.66 5.90 -18.83
N ASP A 126 13.04 4.83 -19.53
CA ASP A 126 12.10 3.87 -20.13
C ASP A 126 11.75 2.73 -19.15
N PHE A 127 10.77 2.98 -18.29
CA PHE A 127 10.25 1.98 -17.36
C PHE A 127 8.75 2.17 -17.13
N LEU A 128 8.08 1.11 -16.63
CA LEU A 128 6.69 1.16 -16.21
C LEU A 128 6.62 1.33 -14.69
N TYR A 129 5.95 2.38 -14.22
CA TYR A 129 5.61 2.53 -12.79
C TYR A 129 4.16 2.15 -12.55
N ILE A 130 3.90 1.35 -11.50
CA ILE A 130 2.56 0.89 -11.13
C ILE A 130 2.29 1.23 -9.67
N CYS A 131 1.30 2.09 -9.45
CA CYS A 131 0.69 2.31 -8.15
C CYS A 131 -0.41 1.27 -7.92
N TYR A 132 -0.21 0.35 -6.98
CA TYR A 132 -1.29 -0.51 -6.48
C TYR A 132 -1.98 0.21 -5.31
N ASP A 133 -2.94 1.06 -5.64
CA ASP A 133 -3.65 1.88 -4.65
C ASP A 133 -4.58 1.01 -3.79
N ASN A 134 -4.24 0.85 -2.50
CA ASN A 134 -5.09 0.19 -1.52
C ASN A 134 -5.61 1.17 -0.45
N GLN A 135 -5.41 2.48 -0.70
CA GLN A 135 -5.95 3.62 0.03
C GLN A 135 -5.56 3.71 1.50
N ALA A 136 -4.52 2.99 1.93
CA ALA A 136 -3.93 3.20 3.25
C ALA A 136 -2.49 2.67 3.34
N TYR A 137 -1.81 3.07 4.40
CA TYR A 137 -0.56 2.45 4.85
C TYR A 137 -0.84 1.10 5.55
N MET A 138 -1.37 0.14 4.80
CA MET A 138 -1.83 -1.17 5.29
C MET A 138 -0.76 -1.98 6.01
N ASN A 139 0.51 -1.61 5.87
CA ASN A 139 1.61 -2.27 6.55
C ASN A 139 1.77 -1.87 8.04
N CYS A 140 1.28 -0.72 8.56
CA CYS A 140 1.68 -0.19 9.90
C CYS A 140 0.51 0.18 10.87
N LEU A 141 0.43 -0.41 12.08
CA LEU A 141 -0.51 -0.09 13.20
C LEU A 141 0.18 -0.15 14.60
N SER A 142 -0.31 0.58 15.64
CA SER A 142 0.30 0.64 17.00
C SER A 142 -0.23 -0.43 17.97
N THR A 143 0.60 -0.95 18.89
CA THR A 143 0.30 -2.11 19.77
C THR A 143 -0.84 -1.90 20.77
N SER A 144 -1.13 -0.67 21.17
CA SER A 144 -2.24 -0.35 22.08
C SER A 144 -3.62 -0.33 21.39
N SER A 145 -3.66 -0.45 20.06
CA SER A 145 -4.90 -0.33 19.29
C SER A 145 -5.90 -1.41 19.67
N LEU A 146 -7.18 -1.04 19.79
CA LEU A 146 -8.30 -1.97 19.93
C LEU A 146 -8.97 -2.15 18.56
N ILE A 147 -9.10 -3.40 18.13
CA ILE A 147 -9.73 -3.79 16.88
C ILE A 147 -11.13 -4.31 17.18
N MET A 148 -12.13 -3.76 16.48
CA MET A 148 -13.52 -4.21 16.60
C MET A 148 -13.69 -5.54 15.86
N THR A 149 -13.84 -6.62 16.60
CA THR A 149 -14.13 -7.95 16.07
C THR A 149 -15.63 -8.25 16.16
N LYS A 150 -16.08 -9.31 15.49
CA LYS A 150 -17.44 -9.85 15.63
C LYS A 150 -17.83 -10.13 17.08
N TYR A 151 -16.86 -10.50 17.92
CA TYR A 151 -17.07 -10.86 19.33
C TYR A 151 -16.79 -9.70 20.30
N GLY A 152 -16.51 -8.49 19.78
CA GLY A 152 -16.22 -7.30 20.56
C GLY A 152 -14.81 -6.75 20.34
N LEU A 153 -14.41 -5.80 21.18
CA LEU A 153 -13.09 -5.16 21.10
C LEU A 153 -12.00 -6.13 21.54
N LYS A 154 -10.94 -6.21 20.75
CA LYS A 154 -9.77 -7.06 20.99
C LYS A 154 -8.50 -6.24 20.82
N ARG A 155 -7.47 -6.43 21.65
CA ARG A 155 -6.19 -5.72 21.41
C ARG A 155 -5.59 -6.18 20.10
N ILE A 156 -4.94 -5.30 19.35
CA ILE A 156 -4.30 -5.66 18.08
C ILE A 156 -3.24 -6.76 18.27
N THR A 157 -2.59 -6.81 19.43
CA THR A 157 -1.64 -7.85 19.82
C THR A 157 -2.30 -9.21 20.08
N GLU A 158 -3.61 -9.23 20.30
CA GLU A 158 -4.40 -10.44 20.54
C GLU A 158 -5.15 -10.89 19.28
N VAL A 159 -5.28 -10.02 18.27
CA VAL A 159 -5.88 -10.37 16.97
C VAL A 159 -5.07 -11.50 16.35
N LYS A 160 -5.80 -12.46 15.76
CA LYS A 160 -5.21 -13.62 15.09
C LYS A 160 -5.80 -13.73 13.69
N GLU A 161 -5.05 -14.37 12.81
CA GLU A 161 -5.57 -14.79 11.52
C GLU A 161 -6.84 -15.64 11.72
N GLY A 162 -7.88 -15.35 10.94
CA GLY A 162 -9.20 -15.95 11.04
C GLY A 162 -10.21 -15.14 11.86
N ASP A 163 -9.78 -14.19 12.70
CA ASP A 163 -10.70 -13.33 13.44
C ASP A 163 -11.56 -12.51 12.47
N GLU A 164 -12.89 -12.50 12.67
CA GLU A 164 -13.79 -11.65 11.89
C GLU A 164 -13.75 -10.22 12.46
N ILE A 165 -13.22 -9.27 11.69
CA ILE A 165 -13.05 -7.86 12.06
C ILE A 165 -13.97 -6.96 11.24
N TYR A 166 -14.45 -5.88 11.85
CA TYR A 166 -15.25 -4.88 11.17
C TYR A 166 -14.37 -3.94 10.36
N ALA A 167 -14.75 -3.73 9.09
CA ALA A 167 -14.07 -2.82 8.15
C ALA A 167 -15.09 -1.86 7.52
N PHE A 168 -14.64 -0.65 7.17
CA PHE A 168 -15.46 0.32 6.44
C PHE A 168 -15.44 0.03 4.94
N ASP A 169 -16.62 -0.11 4.33
CA ASP A 169 -16.78 -0.18 2.88
C ASP A 169 -17.10 1.23 2.35
N GLN A 170 -16.17 1.81 1.60
CA GLN A 170 -16.32 3.15 1.03
C GLN A 170 -17.38 3.26 -0.07
N LYS A 171 -17.81 2.15 -0.69
CA LYS A 171 -18.86 2.19 -1.73
C LYS A 171 -20.24 2.25 -1.11
N THR A 172 -20.45 1.47 -0.06
CA THR A 172 -21.75 1.34 0.61
C THR A 172 -21.86 2.25 1.83
N HIS A 173 -20.74 2.81 2.29
CA HIS A 173 -20.60 3.54 3.55
C HIS A 173 -21.08 2.72 4.77
N GLN A 174 -20.94 1.39 4.70
CA GLN A 174 -21.37 0.47 5.77
C GLN A 174 -20.20 -0.27 6.40
N LEU A 175 -20.41 -0.71 7.63
CA LEU A 175 -19.54 -1.67 8.29
C LEU A 175 -19.79 -3.08 7.74
N VAL A 176 -18.72 -3.74 7.31
CA VAL A 176 -18.74 -5.12 6.85
C VAL A 176 -17.77 -5.97 7.66
N LEU A 177 -18.13 -7.21 7.95
CA LEU A 177 -17.21 -8.17 8.55
C LEU A 177 -16.28 -8.73 7.49
N LYS A 178 -14.97 -8.69 7.77
CA LYS A 178 -13.92 -9.31 6.97
C LYS A 178 -13.05 -10.17 7.87
N LYS A 179 -12.54 -11.29 7.35
CA LYS A 179 -11.59 -12.11 8.11
C LYS A 179 -10.22 -11.44 8.13
N CYS A 180 -9.59 -11.40 9.30
CA CYS A 180 -8.19 -11.08 9.45
C CYS A 180 -7.38 -12.18 8.76
N THR A 181 -6.50 -11.77 7.86
CA THR A 181 -5.71 -12.67 7.00
C THR A 181 -4.25 -12.76 7.43
N GLY A 182 -3.86 -12.06 8.49
CA GLY A 182 -2.49 -12.02 8.99
C GLY A 182 -2.26 -10.85 9.97
N VAL A 183 -1.23 -10.98 10.82
CA VAL A 183 -0.81 -9.97 11.80
C VAL A 183 0.71 -9.78 11.69
N PHE A 184 1.17 -8.53 11.69
CA PHE A 184 2.56 -8.16 11.43
C PHE A 184 3.05 -7.13 12.46
N ASP A 185 4.26 -7.32 12.99
CA ASP A 185 4.94 -6.38 13.90
C ASP A 185 5.93 -5.50 13.10
N ASN A 186 5.82 -4.17 13.24
CA ASN A 186 6.62 -3.18 12.51
C ASN A 186 7.68 -2.48 13.38
N GLY A 187 7.94 -3.00 14.58
CA GLY A 187 8.91 -2.43 15.50
C GLY A 187 8.45 -1.16 16.20
N ILE A 188 9.41 -0.43 16.78
CA ILE A 188 9.16 0.73 17.64
C ILE A 188 9.23 2.02 16.80
N LYS A 189 8.18 2.84 16.87
CA LYS A 189 8.08 4.16 16.21
C LYS A 189 7.48 5.18 17.16
N ASP A 190 7.71 6.47 16.90
CA ASP A 190 7.03 7.55 17.60
C ASP A 190 5.53 7.52 17.30
N VAL A 191 4.73 7.72 18.34
CA VAL A 191 3.28 7.62 18.30
C VAL A 191 2.67 8.90 18.85
N TYR A 192 1.74 9.47 18.11
CA TYR A 192 0.98 10.66 18.47
C TYR A 192 -0.43 10.26 18.90
N GLU A 193 -0.96 10.96 19.89
CA GLU A 193 -2.32 10.78 20.38
C GLU A 193 -3.24 11.84 19.79
N LEU A 194 -4.15 11.40 18.91
CA LEU A 194 -5.24 12.20 18.39
C LEU A 194 -6.47 12.01 19.28
N THR A 195 -7.04 13.12 19.76
CA THR A 195 -8.22 13.13 20.62
C THR A 195 -9.34 13.93 19.98
N THR A 196 -10.54 13.36 19.93
CA THR A 196 -11.80 14.01 19.57
C THR A 196 -12.67 14.22 20.82
N LEU A 197 -13.95 14.54 20.67
CA LEU A 197 -14.85 14.71 21.82
C LEU A 197 -15.10 13.39 22.56
N HIS A 198 -15.28 12.28 21.85
CA HIS A 198 -15.62 10.99 22.45
C HIS A 198 -14.56 9.90 22.24
N HIS A 199 -13.56 10.14 21.39
CA HIS A 199 -12.57 9.13 21.00
C HIS A 199 -11.13 9.64 21.18
N SER A 200 -10.21 8.71 21.42
CA SER A 200 -8.79 8.95 21.24
C SER A 200 -8.11 7.75 20.59
N ILE A 201 -7.07 8.02 19.80
CA ILE A 201 -6.30 6.99 19.12
C ILE A 201 -4.83 7.38 19.04
N LYS A 202 -3.97 6.39 19.23
CA LYS A 202 -2.51 6.51 19.14
C LYS A 202 -2.01 5.94 17.82
N ALA A 203 -1.43 6.77 16.98
CA ALA A 203 -0.94 6.37 15.66
C ALA A 203 0.37 7.09 15.27
N THR A 204 1.12 6.53 14.32
CA THR A 204 2.32 7.16 13.77
C THR A 204 1.94 8.39 12.93
N ALA A 205 2.87 9.34 12.74
CA ALA A 205 2.61 10.55 11.97
C ALA A 205 2.04 10.29 10.56
N ASN A 206 2.50 9.23 9.90
CA ASN A 206 2.09 8.87 8.55
C ASN A 206 0.78 8.05 8.49
N HIS A 207 0.10 7.81 9.62
CA HIS A 207 -1.10 6.99 9.63
C HIS A 207 -2.29 7.74 9.00
N PRO A 208 -3.00 7.15 8.01
CA PRO A 208 -4.07 7.85 7.30
C PRO A 208 -5.39 7.81 8.08
N PHE A 209 -6.10 8.94 8.08
CA PHE A 209 -7.42 9.15 8.63
C PHE A 209 -8.38 9.60 7.53
N LEU A 210 -9.62 9.13 7.59
CA LEU A 210 -10.66 9.57 6.68
C LEU A 210 -11.30 10.85 7.23
N VAL A 211 -11.17 11.94 6.47
CA VAL A 211 -11.53 13.30 6.89
C VAL A 211 -12.66 13.83 6.01
N LEU A 212 -13.61 14.55 6.62
CA LEU A 212 -14.63 15.28 5.89
C LEU A 212 -14.03 16.55 5.26
N LYS A 213 -14.01 16.59 3.93
CA LYS A 213 -13.73 17.81 3.18
C LYS A 213 -15.04 18.50 2.80
N ARG A 214 -15.33 19.62 3.48
CA ARG A 214 -16.48 20.47 3.15
C ARG A 214 -16.18 21.33 1.92
N ASN A 215 -17.00 21.20 0.88
CA ASN A 215 -16.78 21.89 -0.39
C ASN A 215 -17.50 23.25 -0.51
N GLY A 216 -18.16 23.71 0.56
CA GLY A 216 -18.90 24.96 0.61
C GLY A 216 -20.41 24.79 0.53
N ARG A 217 -21.16 25.89 0.69
CA ARG A 217 -22.63 25.87 0.73
C ARG A 217 -23.19 25.39 -0.61
N GLY A 218 -24.04 24.36 -0.58
CA GLY A 218 -24.72 23.81 -1.76
C GLY A 218 -23.87 22.85 -2.62
N ARG A 219 -22.66 22.48 -2.17
CA ARG A 219 -21.82 21.47 -2.83
C ARG A 219 -21.75 20.20 -1.99
N GLU A 220 -21.69 19.06 -2.66
CA GLU A 220 -21.57 17.76 -2.00
C GLU A 220 -20.23 17.66 -1.26
N ASN A 221 -20.25 17.16 -0.02
CA ASN A 221 -19.03 16.97 0.77
C ASN A 221 -18.36 15.66 0.36
N ASN A 222 -17.03 15.62 0.43
CA ASN A 222 -16.26 14.43 0.09
C ASN A 222 -15.48 13.92 1.29
N LEU A 223 -15.23 12.61 1.30
CA LEU A 223 -14.28 11.98 2.23
C LEU A 223 -12.92 11.93 1.56
N VAL A 224 -11.89 12.37 2.27
CA VAL A 224 -10.50 12.36 1.79
C VAL A 224 -9.60 11.75 2.85
N TRP A 225 -8.61 11.00 2.41
CA TRP A 225 -7.57 10.49 3.31
C TRP A 225 -6.54 11.59 3.58
N LYS A 226 -6.19 11.78 4.86
CA LYS A 226 -5.07 12.62 5.31
C LYS A 226 -4.24 11.86 6.33
N THR A 227 -2.93 12.02 6.31
CA THR A 227 -2.04 11.48 7.36
C THR A 227 -2.21 12.24 8.67
N LEU A 228 -1.88 11.61 9.80
CA LEU A 228 -1.94 12.25 11.13
C LEU A 228 -1.13 13.57 11.17
N SER A 229 0.02 13.62 10.50
CA SER A 229 0.85 14.83 10.38
C SER A 229 0.16 16.00 9.65
N GLU A 230 -0.83 15.72 8.81
CA GLU A 230 -1.59 16.75 8.08
C GLU A 230 -2.85 17.20 8.83
N LEU A 231 -3.21 16.50 9.91
CA LEU A 231 -4.37 16.83 10.72
C LEU A 231 -4.06 17.96 11.69
N LYS A 232 -5.12 18.70 12.04
CA LYS A 232 -5.06 19.78 13.01
C LYS A 232 -6.34 19.79 13.85
N PRO A 233 -6.31 20.37 15.06
CA PRO A 233 -7.53 20.67 15.80
C PRO A 233 -8.53 21.44 14.92
N GLY A 234 -9.79 21.01 14.93
CA GLY A 234 -10.85 21.53 14.06
C GLY A 234 -11.13 20.72 12.80
N ASP A 235 -10.22 19.84 12.36
CA ASP A 235 -10.52 18.90 11.27
C ASP A 235 -11.53 17.84 11.74
N GLN A 236 -12.46 17.44 10.86
CA GLN A 236 -13.50 16.46 11.17
C GLN A 236 -13.13 15.08 10.63
N VAL A 237 -12.91 14.11 11.51
CA VAL A 237 -12.58 12.72 11.17
C VAL A 237 -13.81 11.83 11.27
N VAL A 238 -13.87 10.83 10.38
CA VAL A 238 -14.87 9.76 10.46
C VAL A 238 -14.53 8.87 11.65
N VAL A 239 -15.46 8.77 12.59
CA VAL A 239 -15.35 7.91 13.76
C VAL A 239 -16.57 7.01 13.86
N LEU A 240 -16.43 5.91 14.59
CA LEU A 240 -17.56 5.01 14.85
C LEU A 240 -18.42 5.57 15.99
N LYS A 241 -19.68 5.95 15.70
CA LYS A 241 -20.63 6.45 16.71
C LYS A 241 -21.16 5.32 17.59
N ASN A 242 -21.51 4.20 16.96
CA ASN A 242 -21.98 2.99 17.60
C ASN A 242 -21.69 1.79 16.70
N SER A 243 -22.00 0.57 17.15
CA SER A 243 -21.70 -0.68 16.43
C SER A 243 -22.25 -0.78 15.00
N LYS A 244 -23.08 0.17 14.54
CA LYS A 244 -23.68 0.18 13.21
C LYS A 244 -23.57 1.50 12.44
N HIS A 245 -23.13 2.59 13.07
CA HIS A 245 -23.16 3.92 12.47
C HIS A 245 -21.85 4.67 12.72
N PHE A 246 -21.44 5.45 11.72
CA PHE A 246 -20.35 6.40 11.84
C PHE A 246 -20.89 7.80 12.08
N GLU A 247 -20.04 8.64 12.64
CA GLU A 247 -20.26 10.07 12.66
C GLU A 247 -18.97 10.82 12.39
N MET A 248 -19.10 12.14 12.29
CA MET A 248 -17.98 13.05 12.11
C MET A 248 -17.69 13.69 13.43
N GLU A 249 -16.49 13.49 13.94
CA GLU A 249 -16.02 14.16 15.15
C GLU A 249 -14.90 15.13 14.84
N GLU A 250 -14.95 16.27 15.50
CA GLU A 250 -13.92 17.28 15.42
C GLU A 250 -12.72 16.90 16.29
N ILE A 251 -11.53 17.01 15.73
CA ILE A 251 -10.27 16.81 16.46
C ILE A 251 -10.10 17.96 17.45
N ARG A 252 -9.87 17.62 18.72
CA ARG A 252 -9.61 18.58 19.80
C ARG A 252 -8.13 18.82 20.03
N SER A 253 -7.33 17.77 19.96
CA SER A 253 -5.88 17.85 20.16
C SER A 253 -5.15 16.72 19.46
N ILE A 254 -3.89 16.98 19.13
CA ILE A 254 -2.91 16.01 18.68
C ILE A 254 -1.66 16.27 19.54
N LYS A 255 -1.17 15.25 20.24
CA LYS A 255 -0.01 15.34 21.14
C LYS A 255 1.01 14.27 20.85
#